data_AF-M6UI27-F1
#
_entry.id   AF-M6UI27-F1
#
_cell.length_a   1.000
_cell.length_b   1.000
_cell.length_c   1.000
_cell.angle_alpha   90.00
_cell.angle_beta   90.00
_cell.angle_gamma   90.00
#
_symmetry.space_group_name_H-M   'P 1'
#
loop_
_entity.id
_entity.type
_entity.pdbx_description
1 polymer ?
#
loop_
_entity_poly.entity_id
_entity_poly.type
_entity_poly.pdbx_seq_one_letter_code
_entity_poly.pdbx_strand_id
1 'polypeptide(L)'
;MRHRNLKFILLISGISILFALTCIISAVAFFVGKKKITENYLSQMKSIITVVGLDFDSFLTNHVNVAWTIANDPRTLESLKSGSPIAGNFYQDLMQRYGVYENIFVCSLDKDATVIVDGVGGKSIGSKFPK
;
A
#
# COMPACT_ATOMS: atom_id res chain seq x y z
N MET A 1 -70.30 18.42 29.77
CA MET A 1 -68.89 18.01 30.01
C MET A 1 -68.41 16.84 29.14
N ARG A 2 -69.25 15.90 28.69
CA ARG A 2 -68.88 14.72 27.88
C ARG A 2 -68.28 15.03 26.49
N HIS A 3 -68.71 16.10 25.82
CA HIS A 3 -68.16 16.52 24.51
C HIS A 3 -66.75 17.16 24.56
N ARG A 4 -66.35 17.74 25.71
CA ARG A 4 -65.02 18.35 25.87
C ARG A 4 -63.93 17.29 25.95
N ASN A 5 -64.23 16.12 26.52
CA ASN A 5 -63.33 14.96 26.53
C ASN A 5 -63.12 14.35 25.14
N LEU A 6 -64.15 14.28 24.30
CA LEU A 6 -64.02 13.64 22.98
C LEU A 6 -63.08 14.41 22.06
N LYS A 7 -63.18 15.76 22.04
CA LYS A 7 -62.26 16.62 21.27
C LYS A 7 -60.82 16.50 21.77
N PHE A 8 -60.63 16.39 23.09
CA PHE A 8 -59.32 16.26 23.71
C PHE A 8 -58.66 14.90 23.41
N ILE A 9 -59.44 13.81 23.47
CA ILE A 9 -58.98 12.46 23.11
C ILE A 9 -58.60 12.39 21.63
N LEU A 10 -59.38 13.01 20.74
CA LEU A 10 -59.08 13.05 19.31
C LEU A 10 -57.77 13.80 19.02
N LEU A 11 -57.52 14.88 19.75
CA LEU A 11 -56.33 15.73 19.60
C LEU A 11 -55.07 15.00 20.11
N ILE A 12 -55.16 14.35 21.27
CA ILE A 12 -54.07 13.52 21.81
C ILE A 12 -53.80 12.34 20.87
N SER A 13 -54.83 11.65 20.40
CA SER A 13 -54.71 10.56 19.43
C SER A 13 -54.00 11.02 18.15
N GLY A 14 -54.39 12.16 17.59
CA GLY A 14 -53.74 12.73 16.40
C GLY A 14 -52.26 13.04 16.62
N ILE A 15 -51.92 13.66 17.77
CA ILE A 15 -50.52 13.94 18.13
C ILE A 15 -49.73 12.64 18.32
N SER A 16 -50.29 11.65 19.01
CA SER A 16 -49.64 10.35 19.22
C SER A 16 -49.40 9.61 17.90
N ILE A 17 -50.35 9.65 16.97
CA ILE A 17 -50.18 9.03 15.65
C ILE A 17 -49.07 9.73 14.86
N LEU A 18 -49.07 11.07 14.81
CA LEU A 18 -48.03 11.84 14.13
C LEU A 18 -46.64 11.61 14.74
N PHE A 19 -46.57 11.54 16.07
CA PHE A 19 -45.34 11.23 16.78
C PHE A 19 -44.82 9.83 16.44
N ALA A 20 -45.68 8.81 16.51
CA ALA A 20 -45.32 7.44 16.16
C ALA A 20 -44.84 7.32 14.70
N LEU A 21 -45.55 7.96 13.76
CA LEU A 21 -45.15 8.01 12.35
C LEU A 21 -43.78 8.65 12.16
N THR A 22 -43.52 9.76 12.85
CA THR A 22 -42.24 10.47 12.78
C THR A 22 -41.10 9.61 13.32
N CYS A 23 -41.31 8.91 14.44
CA CYS A 23 -40.32 8.00 14.99
C CYS A 23 -40.02 6.83 14.05
N ILE A 24 -41.05 6.23 13.44
CA ILE A 24 -40.88 5.10 12.50
C ILE A 24 -40.13 5.55 11.26
N ILE A 25 -40.52 6.66 10.63
CA ILE A 25 -39.86 7.18 9.43
C ILE A 25 -38.41 7.55 9.74
N SER A 26 -38.16 8.22 10.87
CA SER A 26 -36.80 8.57 11.31
C SER A 26 -35.93 7.34 11.57
N ALA A 27 -36.48 6.31 12.22
CA ALA A 27 -35.76 5.07 12.47
C ALA A 27 -35.40 4.36 11.15
N VAL A 28 -36.35 4.22 10.24
CA VAL A 28 -36.10 3.59 8.93
C VAL A 28 -35.07 4.39 8.14
N ALA A 29 -35.19 5.72 8.09
CA ALA A 29 -34.21 6.59 7.43
C ALA A 29 -32.81 6.44 8.06
N PHE A 30 -32.71 6.34 9.38
CA PHE A 30 -31.44 6.12 10.07
C PHE A 30 -30.82 4.76 9.73
N PHE A 31 -31.59 3.67 9.73
CA PHE A 31 -31.08 2.33 9.39
C PHE A 31 -30.65 2.25 7.93
N VAL A 32 -31.46 2.78 6.99
CA VAL A 32 -31.13 2.81 5.56
C VAL A 32 -29.91 3.69 5.30
N GLY A 33 -29.86 4.88 5.91
CA GLY A 33 -28.74 5.80 5.81
C GLY A 33 -27.44 5.18 6.33
N LYS A 34 -27.47 4.59 7.53
CA LYS A 34 -26.32 3.90 8.12
C LYS A 34 -25.81 2.79 7.22
N LYS A 35 -26.70 1.92 6.73
CA LYS A 35 -26.33 0.82 5.82
C LYS A 35 -25.64 1.35 4.57
N LYS A 36 -26.21 2.37 3.93
CA LYS A 36 -25.67 2.95 2.69
C LYS A 36 -24.31 3.64 2.90
N ILE A 37 -24.11 4.31 4.04
CA ILE A 37 -22.81 4.89 4.41
C ILE A 37 -21.78 3.78 4.58
N THR A 38 -22.10 2.72 5.30
CA THR A 38 -21.19 1.59 5.51
C THR A 38 -20.85 0.88 4.19
N GLU A 39 -21.83 0.63 3.32
CA GLU A 39 -21.60 0.02 2.01
C GLU A 39 -20.71 0.88 1.13
N ASN A 40 -20.96 2.19 1.07
CA ASN A 40 -20.13 3.12 0.30
C ASN A 40 -18.70 3.18 0.83
N TYR A 41 -18.54 3.23 2.15
CA TYR A 41 -17.23 3.25 2.78
C TYR A 41 -16.45 1.96 2.50
N LEU A 42 -17.09 0.79 2.63
CA LEU A 42 -16.48 -0.49 2.28
C LEU A 42 -16.13 -0.58 0.79
N SER A 43 -16.98 -0.04 -0.08
CA SER A 43 -16.71 0.00 -1.52
C SER A 43 -15.50 0.87 -1.84
N GLN A 44 -15.39 2.05 -1.22
CA GLN A 44 -14.24 2.94 -1.38
C GLN A 44 -12.96 2.27 -0.88
N MET A 45 -13.00 1.63 0.30
CA MET A 45 -11.86 0.89 0.82
C MET A 45 -11.40 -0.22 -0.12
N LYS A 46 -12.34 -1.02 -0.66
CA LYS A 46 -12.01 -2.07 -1.63
C LYS A 46 -11.34 -1.50 -2.87
N SER A 47 -11.88 -0.41 -3.41
CA SER A 47 -11.30 0.26 -4.57
C SER A 47 -9.87 0.73 -4.29
N ILE A 48 -9.62 1.34 -3.13
CA ILE A 48 -8.28 1.79 -2.75
C ILE A 48 -7.33 0.60 -2.62
N ILE A 49 -7.75 -0.48 -1.95
CA ILE A 49 -6.93 -1.70 -1.80
C ILE A 49 -6.57 -2.28 -3.17
N THR A 50 -7.52 -2.32 -4.11
CA THR A 50 -7.23 -2.80 -5.47
C THR A 50 -6.22 -1.92 -6.19
N VAL A 51 -6.36 -0.60 -6.12
CA VAL A 51 -5.41 0.34 -6.75
C VAL A 51 -4.01 0.18 -6.14
N VAL A 52 -3.92 0.16 -4.81
CA VAL A 52 -2.64 -0.03 -4.11
C VAL A 52 -2.02 -1.39 -4.47
N GLY A 53 -2.83 -2.44 -4.61
CA GLY A 53 -2.35 -3.75 -5.06
C GLY A 53 -1.74 -3.70 -6.45
N LEU A 54 -2.41 -3.04 -7.40
CA LEU A 54 -1.89 -2.86 -8.76
C LEU A 54 -0.61 -2.02 -8.78
N ASP A 55 -0.54 -0.96 -7.98
CA ASP A 55 0.66 -0.13 -7.86
C ASP A 55 1.83 -0.91 -7.28
N PHE A 56 1.56 -1.79 -6.31
CA PHE A 56 2.59 -2.65 -5.70
C PHE A 56 3.09 -3.72 -6.69
N ASP A 57 2.19 -4.37 -7.44
CA ASP A 57 2.58 -5.33 -8.49
C ASP A 57 3.41 -4.65 -9.59
N SER A 58 3.01 -3.45 -9.99
CA SER A 58 3.76 -2.61 -10.95
C SER A 58 5.14 -2.25 -10.40
N PHE A 59 5.21 -1.83 -9.13
CA PHE A 59 6.47 -1.55 -8.44
C PHE A 59 7.41 -2.76 -8.47
N LEU A 60 6.95 -3.95 -8.04
CA LEU A 60 7.75 -5.17 -8.03
C LEU A 60 8.20 -5.57 -9.43
N THR A 61 7.30 -5.55 -10.41
CA THR A 61 7.60 -5.91 -11.80
C THR A 61 8.68 -5.00 -12.38
N ASN A 62 8.58 -3.69 -12.13
CA ASN A 62 9.59 -2.73 -12.56
C ASN A 62 10.95 -2.99 -11.90
N HIS A 63 10.97 -3.35 -10.61
CA HIS A 63 12.21 -3.65 -9.89
C HIS A 63 12.87 -4.94 -10.39
N VAL A 64 12.09 -5.94 -10.79
CA VAL A 64 12.60 -7.14 -11.47
C VAL A 64 13.24 -6.78 -12.81
N ASN A 65 12.61 -5.92 -13.61
CA ASN A 65 13.16 -5.47 -14.88
C ASN A 65 14.46 -4.66 -14.70
N VAL A 66 14.52 -3.82 -13.66
CA VAL A 66 15.75 -3.11 -13.28
C VAL A 66 16.85 -4.10 -12.89
N ALA A 67 16.54 -5.10 -12.06
CA ALA A 67 17.50 -6.13 -11.69
C ALA A 67 18.03 -6.90 -12.92
N TRP A 68 17.16 -7.26 -13.87
CA TRP A 68 17.58 -7.86 -15.14
C TRP A 68 18.46 -6.94 -15.98
N THR A 69 18.15 -5.65 -16.01
CA THR A 69 18.95 -4.66 -16.75
C THR A 69 20.35 -4.53 -16.13
N ILE A 70 20.42 -4.47 -14.80
CA ILE A 70 21.68 -4.41 -14.06
C ILE A 70 22.49 -5.69 -14.27
N ALA A 71 21.86 -6.86 -14.16
CA ALA A 71 22.53 -8.15 -14.32
C ALA A 71 23.16 -8.33 -15.71
N ASN A 72 22.55 -7.75 -16.74
CA ASN A 72 23.05 -7.80 -18.12
C ASN A 72 23.92 -6.58 -18.49
N ASP A 73 24.15 -5.64 -17.58
CA ASP A 73 24.96 -4.47 -17.86
C ASP A 73 26.43 -4.87 -18.10
N PRO A 74 27.10 -4.36 -19.15
CA PRO A 74 28.49 -4.69 -19.44
C PRO A 74 29.44 -4.44 -18.25
N ARG A 75 29.22 -3.36 -17.48
CA ARG A 75 30.07 -3.02 -16.32
C ARG A 75 29.89 -4.02 -15.19
N THR A 76 28.67 -4.51 -15.00
CA THR A 76 28.36 -5.58 -14.05
C THR A 76 29.03 -6.88 -14.46
N LEU A 77 28.92 -7.27 -15.73
CA LEU A 77 29.56 -8.47 -16.26
C LEU A 77 31.10 -8.39 -16.23
N GLU A 78 31.68 -7.22 -16.48
CA GLU A 78 33.12 -6.99 -16.35
C GLU A 78 33.58 -7.05 -14.90
N SER A 79 32.79 -6.51 -13.96
CA SER A 79 33.08 -6.61 -12.53
C SER A 79 33.12 -8.07 -12.08
N LEU A 80 32.18 -8.88 -12.57
CA LEU A 80 32.15 -10.32 -12.33
C LEU A 80 33.36 -11.05 -12.91
N LYS A 81 33.74 -10.76 -14.16
CA LYS A 81 34.88 -11.41 -14.83
C LYS A 81 36.23 -11.04 -14.24
N SER A 82 36.40 -9.77 -13.86
CA SER A 82 37.67 -9.23 -13.36
C SER A 82 37.84 -9.35 -11.85
N GLY A 83 36.75 -9.63 -11.11
CA GLY A 83 36.73 -9.56 -9.64
C GLY A 83 36.92 -8.14 -9.10
N SER A 84 36.90 -7.12 -9.96
CA SER A 84 37.13 -5.71 -9.60
C SER A 84 35.81 -4.93 -9.56
N PRO A 85 35.63 -3.96 -8.65
CA PRO A 85 34.37 -3.24 -8.46
C PRO A 85 34.12 -2.14 -9.50
N ILE A 86 34.06 -2.50 -10.79
CA ILE A 86 33.93 -1.55 -11.91
C ILE A 86 32.53 -0.90 -11.95
N ALA A 87 31.49 -1.67 -11.63
CA ALA A 87 30.09 -1.20 -11.64
C ALA A 87 29.70 -0.34 -10.43
N GLY A 88 30.61 -0.07 -9.49
CA GLY A 88 30.27 0.59 -8.22
C GLY A 88 29.64 1.97 -8.39
N ASN A 89 30.23 2.84 -9.22
CA ASN A 89 29.68 4.17 -9.51
C ASN A 89 28.31 4.08 -10.21
N PHE A 90 28.14 3.11 -11.11
CA PHE A 90 26.86 2.88 -11.79
C PHE A 90 25.77 2.48 -10.79
N TYR A 91 26.09 1.63 -9.81
CA TYR A 91 25.16 1.23 -8.77
C TYR A 91 24.81 2.38 -7.85
N GLN A 92 25.80 3.22 -7.50
CA GLN A 92 25.57 4.42 -6.72
C GLN A 92 24.62 5.40 -7.43
N ASP A 93 24.82 5.62 -8.74
CA ASP A 93 23.94 6.47 -9.56
C ASP A 93 22.51 5.91 -9.61
N LEU A 94 22.36 4.59 -9.77
CA LEU A 94 21.06 3.92 -9.75
C LEU A 94 20.38 4.07 -8.39
N MET A 95 21.10 3.82 -7.29
CA MET A 95 20.58 3.99 -5.94
C MET A 95 20.10 5.42 -5.70
N GLN A 96 20.88 6.41 -6.12
CA GLN A 96 20.49 7.82 -6.00
C GLN A 96 19.29 8.17 -6.88
N ARG A 97 19.22 7.66 -8.11
CA ARG A 97 18.12 7.93 -9.05
C ARG A 97 16.81 7.31 -8.60
N TYR A 98 16.83 6.08 -8.09
CA TYR A 98 15.62 5.37 -7.69
C TYR A 98 15.22 5.67 -6.24
N GLY A 99 16.16 6.00 -5.35
CA GLY A 99 15.91 6.44 -3.97
C GLY A 99 15.30 5.38 -3.04
N VAL A 100 15.01 4.17 -3.54
CA VAL A 100 14.36 3.08 -2.81
C VAL A 100 15.32 1.94 -2.45
N TYR A 101 16.50 1.90 -3.08
CA TYR A 101 17.50 0.88 -2.81
C TYR A 101 18.47 1.36 -1.74
N GLU A 102 18.52 0.66 -0.61
CA GLU A 102 19.55 0.88 0.41
C GLU A 102 20.93 0.47 -0.09
N ASN A 103 20.99 -0.56 -0.95
CA ASN A 103 22.21 -1.04 -1.58
C ASN A 103 21.90 -1.89 -2.82
N ILE A 104 22.81 -1.86 -3.80
CA ILE A 104 22.84 -2.76 -4.95
C ILE A 104 24.23 -3.41 -4.93
N PHE A 105 24.28 -4.74 -4.92
CA PHE A 105 25.54 -5.47 -4.89
C PHE A 105 25.45 -6.78 -5.66
N VAL A 106 26.61 -7.31 -6.03
CA VAL A 106 26.75 -8.64 -6.63
C VAL A 106 27.75 -9.42 -5.81
N CYS A 107 27.40 -10.66 -5.47
CA CYS A 107 28.24 -11.57 -4.70
C CYS A 107 28.47 -12.89 -5.45
N SER A 108 29.58 -13.57 -5.11
CA SER A 108 29.77 -14.96 -5.53
C SER A 108 28.83 -15.89 -4.76
N LEU A 109 28.40 -16.97 -5.41
CA LEU A 109 27.62 -18.06 -4.80
C LEU A 109 28.50 -19.11 -4.09
N ASP A 110 29.82 -18.93 -4.11
CA ASP A 110 30.75 -19.84 -3.44
C ASP A 110 30.63 -19.77 -1.90
N LYS A 111 31.24 -20.74 -1.21
CA LYS A 111 31.14 -20.94 0.26
C LYS A 111 31.39 -19.69 1.11
N ASP A 112 32.10 -18.69 0.58
CA ASP A 112 32.48 -17.47 1.30
C ASP A 112 31.78 -16.19 0.82
N ALA A 113 30.67 -16.30 0.06
CA ALA A 113 29.74 -15.22 -0.31
C ALA A 113 30.38 -13.82 -0.39
N THR A 114 31.42 -13.68 -1.22
CA THR A 114 32.21 -12.46 -1.29
C THR A 114 31.50 -11.44 -2.17
N VAL A 115 31.35 -10.21 -1.67
CA VAL A 115 30.83 -9.10 -2.46
C VAL A 115 31.89 -8.64 -3.44
N ILE A 116 31.58 -8.72 -4.73
CA ILE A 116 32.50 -8.36 -5.83
C ILE A 116 32.41 -6.86 -6.12
N VAL A 117 31.19 -6.33 -6.09
CA VAL A 117 30.91 -4.92 -6.34
C VAL A 117 29.65 -4.51 -5.59
N ASP A 118 29.65 -3.30 -5.04
CA ASP A 118 28.49 -2.69 -4.39
C ASP A 118 28.34 -1.20 -4.75
N GLY A 119 27.16 -0.64 -4.49
CA GLY A 119 26.87 0.78 -4.70
C GLY A 119 27.20 1.66 -3.48
N VAL A 120 27.66 1.07 -2.37
CA VAL A 120 27.97 1.79 -1.11
C VAL A 120 29.47 1.97 -0.86
N GLY A 121 30.33 1.55 -1.80
CA GLY A 121 31.78 1.75 -1.77
C GLY A 121 32.51 0.79 -0.85
N GLY A 122 32.20 -0.51 -0.89
CA GLY A 122 32.85 -1.57 -0.11
C GLY A 122 32.36 -1.66 1.34
N LYS A 123 31.23 -1.05 1.66
CA LYS A 123 30.60 -1.11 3.00
C LYS A 123 29.64 -2.30 3.13
N SER A 124 29.36 -3.01 2.05
CA SER A 124 28.48 -4.18 2.08
C SER A 124 29.13 -5.31 2.84
N ILE A 125 28.41 -5.87 3.80
CA ILE A 125 28.88 -7.01 4.58
C ILE A 125 28.53 -8.30 3.84
N GLY A 126 29.50 -8.82 3.10
CA GLY A 126 29.65 -10.25 2.82
C GLY A 126 31.10 -10.59 3.15
N SER A 127 31.32 -11.38 4.20
CA SER A 127 32.61 -11.88 4.71
C SER A 127 33.87 -11.13 4.23
N LYS A 128 34.38 -10.21 5.07
CA LYS A 128 35.75 -9.67 4.94
C LYS A 128 36.75 -10.82 5.18
N PHE A 129 37.53 -11.23 4.18
CA PHE A 129 38.77 -11.93 4.49
C PHE A 129 39.84 -10.92 4.95
N PRO A 130 40.58 -11.22 6.03
CA PRO A 130 41.82 -10.53 6.35
C PRO A 130 42.85 -10.82 5.24
N LYS A 131 43.67 -9.81 4.94
CA LYS A 131 44.82 -9.92 4.04
C LYS A 131 45.76 -11.06 4.41
#